data_AF-W6PUN7-F1
#
_entry.id   AF-W6PUN7-F1
#
_cell.length_a   1.000
_cell.length_b   1.000
_cell.length_c   1.000
_cell.angle_alpha   90.00
_cell.angle_beta   90.00
_cell.angle_gamma   90.00
#
_symmetry.space_group_name_H-M   'P 1'
#
loop_
_entity.id
_entity.type
_entity.pdbx_description
1 polymer ?
#
loop_
_entity_poly.entity_id
_entity_poly.type
_entity_poly.pdbx_seq_one_letter_code
_entity_poly.pdbx_strand_id
1 'polypeptide(L)'
;MSSRTRLRGEVGKNFAGSSLFVSFNATYNALLKERTGFELREAYLDHRQEHWGFRLGRQLVIWGAADGVRITDLVSPMDMTEFLAQDYDDIRMPVNALRFFVFNDKIKLELLAVPTFEGYKLPTDAANPWSVLPKETPPSPVWDAEGSRPEAAPSYASPT
;
A
#
# COMPACT_ATOMS: atom_id res chain seq x y z
N MET A 1 17.55 14.78 -4.83
CA MET A 1 18.12 14.15 -3.61
C MET A 1 16.96 13.76 -2.70
N SER A 2 16.86 12.48 -2.32
CA SER A 2 15.81 12.03 -1.39
C SER A 2 16.12 12.59 0.00
N SER A 3 15.30 13.52 0.49
CA SER A 3 15.44 14.15 1.82
C SER A 3 14.79 13.32 2.95
N ARG A 4 14.54 12.03 2.70
CA ARG A 4 13.79 11.15 3.59
C ARG A 4 14.74 10.25 4.38
N THR A 5 14.72 10.39 5.70
CA THR A 5 15.36 9.45 6.62
C THR A 5 14.29 8.51 7.16
N ARG A 6 14.52 7.20 7.07
CA ARG A 6 13.63 6.18 7.61
C ARG A 6 14.37 5.34 8.64
N LEU A 7 13.72 5.10 9.77
CA LEU A 7 14.14 4.15 10.79
C LEU A 7 13.07 3.06 10.92
N ARG A 8 13.48 1.81 10.82
CA ARG A 8 12.62 0.64 11.01
C ARG A 8 12.99 -0.03 12.32
N GLY A 9 12.01 -0.17 13.22
CA GLY A 9 12.16 -0.88 14.48
C GLY A 9 11.39 -2.18 14.44
N GLU A 10 12.03 -3.28 14.86
CA GLU A 10 11.43 -4.61 14.90
C GLU A 10 11.68 -5.25 16.26
N VAL A 11 10.64 -5.81 16.85
CA VAL A 11 10.68 -6.48 18.14
C VAL A 11 9.89 -7.77 18.04
N GLY A 12 10.56 -8.88 18.30
CA GLY A 12 9.98 -10.21 18.31
C GLY A 12 10.23 -10.91 19.63
N LYS A 13 9.25 -11.66 20.12
CA LYS A 13 9.41 -12.57 21.25
C LYS A 13 8.81 -13.93 20.94
N ASN A 14 9.63 -14.96 21.10
CA ASN A 14 9.23 -16.33 20.87
C ASN A 14 8.97 -17.03 22.21
N PHE A 15 7.90 -17.79 22.25
CA PHE A 15 7.47 -18.66 23.34
C PHE A 15 7.27 -20.08 22.78
N ALA A 16 7.09 -21.08 23.65
CA ALA A 16 6.87 -22.45 23.21
C ALA A 16 5.57 -22.57 22.39
N GLY A 17 5.72 -22.67 21.06
CA GLY A 17 4.61 -22.78 20.10
C GLY A 17 3.95 -21.44 19.70
N SER A 18 4.38 -20.30 20.25
CA SER A 18 3.81 -18.98 19.89
C SER A 18 4.89 -17.93 19.68
N SER A 19 4.66 -16.96 18.80
CA SER A 19 5.51 -15.78 18.68
C SER A 19 4.68 -14.50 18.60
N LEU A 20 5.20 -13.45 19.19
CA LEU A 20 4.67 -12.10 19.05
C LEU A 20 5.68 -11.28 18.26
N PHE A 21 5.22 -10.59 17.23
CA PHE A 21 6.07 -9.75 16.38
C PHE A 21 5.44 -8.38 16.19
N VAL A 22 6.25 -7.34 16.34
CA VAL A 22 5.88 -5.95 16.11
C VAL A 22 6.96 -5.26 15.29
N SER A 23 6.56 -4.58 14.23
CA SER A 23 7.42 -3.78 13.34
C SER A 23 6.78 -2.41 13.11
N PHE A 24 7.59 -1.36 13.16
CA PHE A 24 7.17 0.02 12.91
C PHE A 24 8.22 0.79 12.11
N ASN A 25 7.74 1.79 11.37
CA ASN A 25 8.55 2.71 10.59
C ASN A 25 8.38 4.13 11.13
N ALA A 26 9.48 4.78 11.46
CA ALA A 26 9.56 6.21 11.70
C ALA A 26 10.21 6.88 10.49
N THR A 27 9.47 7.78 9.83
CA THR A 27 9.92 8.51 8.65
C THR A 27 10.05 9.98 8.99
N TYR A 28 11.21 10.57 8.74
CA TYR A 28 11.46 12.01 8.87
C TYR A 28 11.80 12.60 7.51
N ASN A 29 11.14 13.70 7.15
CA ASN A 29 11.39 14.41 5.91
C ASN A 29 11.66 15.89 6.21
N ALA A 30 12.88 16.35 5.87
CA ALA A 30 13.31 17.71 6.15
C ALA A 30 12.69 18.77 5.23
N LEU A 31 12.21 18.38 4.04
CA LEU A 31 11.62 19.30 3.05
C LEU A 31 10.09 19.38 3.20
N LEU A 32 9.42 18.24 3.33
CA LEU A 32 7.96 18.18 3.52
C LEU A 32 7.64 17.65 4.92
N LYS A 33 7.44 18.56 5.87
CA LYS A 33 7.15 18.22 7.27
C LYS A 33 5.89 17.36 7.40
N GLU A 34 4.89 17.58 6.56
CA GLU A 34 3.66 16.79 6.49
C GLU A 34 3.85 15.33 6.04
N ARG A 35 5.03 14.98 5.49
CA ARG A 35 5.41 13.61 5.15
C ARG A 35 6.27 12.94 6.24
N THR A 36 6.48 13.62 7.37
CA THR A 36 7.06 13.03 8.57
C THR A 36 5.96 12.27 9.32
N GLY A 37 6.22 11.02 9.69
CA GLY A 37 5.20 10.18 10.29
C GLY A 37 5.74 8.92 10.94
N PHE A 38 4.88 8.30 11.73
CA PHE A 38 5.09 7.01 12.36
C PHE A 38 4.04 6.04 11.85
N GLU A 39 4.46 4.85 11.42
CA GLU A 39 3.59 3.83 10.86
C GLU A 39 3.84 2.50 11.56
N LEU A 40 2.79 1.89 12.10
CA LEU A 40 2.85 0.50 12.55
C LEU A 40 2.71 -0.42 11.33
N ARG A 41 3.80 -1.12 10.98
CA ARG A 41 3.80 -2.05 9.85
C ARG A 41 3.15 -3.36 10.25
N GLU A 42 3.76 -4.10 11.16
CA GLU A 42 3.28 -5.43 11.53
C GLU A 42 3.10 -5.50 13.03
N ALA A 43 2.06 -6.18 13.47
CA ALA A 43 1.74 -6.42 14.86
C ALA A 43 0.85 -7.66 14.90
N TYR A 44 1.45 -8.82 15.09
CA TYR A 44 0.71 -10.07 15.07
C TYR A 44 1.17 -11.03 16.17
N LEU A 45 0.22 -11.87 16.57
CA LEU A 45 0.45 -13.08 17.33
C LEU A 45 0.37 -14.26 16.37
N ASP A 46 1.40 -15.09 16.38
CA ASP A 46 1.47 -16.34 15.65
C ASP A 46 1.48 -17.49 16.66
N HIS A 47 0.67 -18.51 16.42
CA HIS A 47 0.68 -19.74 17.19
C HIS A 47 0.74 -20.92 16.22
N ARG A 48 1.70 -21.81 16.45
CA ARG A 48 1.94 -22.96 15.59
C ARG A 48 2.10 -24.22 16.42
N GLN A 49 1.35 -25.23 16.02
CA GLN A 49 1.40 -26.59 16.52
C GLN A 49 1.82 -27.53 15.38
N GLU A 50 1.83 -28.83 15.68
CA GLU A 50 2.36 -29.86 14.77
C GLU A 50 1.62 -29.90 13.42
N HIS A 51 0.28 -29.80 13.43
CA HIS A 51 -0.56 -29.96 12.23
C HIS A 51 -1.42 -28.74 11.89
N TRP A 52 -1.35 -27.70 12.72
CA TRP A 52 -2.17 -26.50 12.56
C TRP A 52 -1.51 -25.29 13.18
N GLY A 53 -2.02 -24.12 12.83
CA GLY A 53 -1.68 -22.89 13.51
C GLY A 53 -2.55 -21.75 13.03
N PHE A 54 -2.38 -20.61 13.66
CA PHE A 54 -3.05 -19.39 13.28
C PHE A 54 -2.15 -18.18 13.49
N ARG A 55 -2.43 -17.13 12.74
CA ARG A 55 -1.83 -15.83 12.91
C ARG A 55 -2.93 -14.78 12.90
N LEU A 56 -2.94 -13.97 13.95
CA LEU A 56 -3.92 -12.90 14.14
C LEU A 56 -3.20 -11.57 14.35
N GLY A 57 -3.66 -10.54 13.64
CA GLY A 57 -3.20 -9.17 13.79
C GLY A 57 -2.89 -8.51 12.45
N ARG A 58 -2.12 -7.43 12.51
CA ARG A 58 -1.65 -6.68 11.34
C ARG A 58 -0.42 -7.39 10.77
N GLN A 59 -0.52 -7.90 9.55
CA GLN A 59 0.49 -8.75 8.94
C GLN A 59 0.55 -8.52 7.42
N LEU A 60 1.69 -8.81 6.81
CA LEU A 60 1.78 -8.95 5.36
C LEU A 60 1.42 -10.37 4.95
N VAL A 61 0.38 -10.51 4.14
CA VAL A 61 -0.04 -11.79 3.58
C VAL A 61 0.36 -11.83 2.11
N ILE A 62 1.21 -12.80 1.77
CA ILE A 62 1.68 -13.03 0.40
C ILE A 62 1.20 -14.41 -0.03
N TRP A 63 0.44 -14.48 -1.12
CA TRP A 63 0.00 -15.72 -1.74
C TRP A 63 0.74 -15.96 -3.06
N GLY A 64 1.53 -17.03 -3.11
CA GLY A 64 2.35 -17.40 -4.26
C GLY A 64 3.84 -17.31 -3.96
N ALA A 65 4.65 -17.95 -4.81
CA ALA A 65 6.11 -18.00 -4.71
C ALA A 65 6.79 -17.23 -5.87
N ALA A 66 6.09 -16.26 -6.46
CA ALA A 66 6.61 -15.47 -7.56
C ALA A 66 7.34 -14.24 -7.01
N ASP A 67 8.66 -14.20 -7.19
CA ASP A 67 9.49 -13.05 -6.86
C ASP A 67 9.24 -11.92 -7.87
N GLY A 68 8.80 -10.76 -7.38
CA GLY A 68 8.66 -9.53 -8.17
C GLY A 68 7.40 -9.41 -9.05
N VAL A 69 6.58 -10.47 -9.19
CA VAL A 69 5.32 -10.40 -9.96
C VAL A 69 4.16 -10.99 -9.15
N ARG A 70 3.15 -10.16 -8.85
CA ARG A 70 1.93 -10.58 -8.17
C ARG A 70 0.90 -11.08 -9.16
N ILE A 71 0.83 -12.41 -9.31
CA ILE A 71 -0.24 -13.05 -10.10
C ILE A 71 -1.42 -13.42 -9.21
N THR A 72 -1.15 -13.98 -8.02
CA THR A 72 -2.18 -14.51 -7.10
C THR A 72 -2.29 -13.74 -5.79
N ASP A 73 -1.34 -12.84 -5.53
CA ASP A 73 -1.31 -12.04 -4.30
C ASP A 73 -2.20 -10.81 -4.48
N LEU A 74 -3.43 -10.87 -3.97
CA LEU A 74 -4.41 -9.77 -3.97
C LEU A 74 -4.80 -9.31 -2.56
N VAL A 75 -4.31 -9.99 -1.51
CA VAL A 75 -4.75 -9.74 -0.14
C VAL A 75 -4.13 -8.47 0.43
N SER A 76 -2.81 -8.29 0.25
CA SER A 76 -2.10 -7.12 0.76
C SER A 76 -2.12 -6.02 -0.30
N PRO A 77 -2.86 -4.91 -0.15
CA PRO A 77 -2.88 -3.83 -1.14
C PRO A 77 -1.50 -3.17 -1.25
N MET A 78 -1.29 -2.33 -2.27
CA MET A 78 -0.04 -1.57 -2.44
C MET A 78 -0.26 -0.07 -2.34
N ASP A 79 0.73 0.60 -1.78
CA ASP A 79 0.88 2.04 -1.88
C ASP A 79 1.66 2.41 -3.15
N MET A 80 0.92 2.86 -4.16
CA MET A 80 1.46 3.25 -5.45
C MET A 80 1.78 4.76 -5.52
N THR A 81 1.54 5.50 -4.43
CA THR A 81 1.84 6.93 -4.33
C THR A 81 3.30 7.20 -4.68
N GLU A 82 4.18 6.28 -4.28
CA GLU A 82 5.60 6.28 -4.60
C GLU A 82 6.11 4.93 -5.15
N PHE A 83 5.49 4.41 -6.23
CA PHE A 83 5.86 3.11 -6.80
C PHE A 83 7.30 2.95 -7.35
N LEU A 84 7.96 3.99 -7.89
CA LEU A 84 9.33 3.90 -8.46
C LEU A 84 10.49 4.12 -7.47
N ALA A 85 10.27 4.80 -6.33
CA ALA A 85 11.35 5.11 -5.36
C ALA A 85 11.20 4.36 -4.05
N GLN A 86 10.15 3.57 -3.89
CA GLN A 86 10.02 2.64 -2.79
C GLN A 86 10.37 1.24 -3.26
N ASP A 87 11.07 0.50 -2.43
CA ASP A 87 11.37 -0.91 -2.68
C ASP A 87 10.07 -1.72 -2.68
N TYR A 88 10.08 -2.84 -3.41
CA TYR A 88 8.90 -3.67 -3.61
C TYR A 88 8.30 -4.25 -2.31
N ASP A 89 9.14 -4.46 -1.30
CA ASP A 89 8.70 -4.94 0.02
C ASP A 89 8.16 -3.82 0.92
N ASP A 90 8.40 -2.57 0.55
CA ASP A 90 7.94 -1.38 1.25
C ASP A 90 6.64 -0.82 0.69
N ILE A 91 6.37 -0.98 -0.61
CA ILE A 91 5.09 -0.60 -1.20
C ILE A 91 3.93 -1.48 -0.73
N ARG A 92 4.19 -2.68 -0.20
CA ARG A 92 3.13 -3.57 0.27
C ARG A 92 2.58 -3.06 1.60
N MET A 93 1.27 -2.87 1.64
CA MET A 93 0.57 -2.45 2.83
C MET A 93 0.14 -3.67 3.65
N PRO A 94 0.47 -3.70 4.95
CA PRO A 94 0.06 -4.76 5.86
C PRO A 94 -1.44 -4.65 6.15
N VAL A 95 -2.11 -5.77 6.35
CA VAL A 95 -3.56 -5.83 6.59
C VAL A 95 -3.87 -6.49 7.92
N ASN A 96 -4.96 -6.07 8.56
CA ASN A 96 -5.49 -6.80 9.71
C ASN A 96 -6.18 -8.05 9.19
N ALA A 97 -5.63 -9.21 9.54
CA ALA A 97 -6.16 -10.48 9.08
C ALA A 97 -6.08 -11.56 10.17
N LEU A 98 -7.06 -12.46 10.12
CA LEU A 98 -7.02 -13.75 10.80
C LEU A 98 -6.69 -14.81 9.76
N ARG A 99 -5.55 -15.45 9.94
CA ARG A 99 -5.05 -16.52 9.07
C ARG A 99 -5.04 -17.81 9.86
N PHE A 100 -5.68 -18.85 9.35
CA PHE A 100 -5.69 -20.18 9.93
C PHE A 100 -5.13 -21.16 8.91
N PHE A 101 -4.20 -22.01 9.32
CA PHE A 101 -3.56 -22.97 8.44
C PHE A 101 -3.55 -24.35 9.07
N VAL A 102 -3.93 -25.34 8.27
CA VAL A 102 -3.88 -26.77 8.63
C VAL A 102 -3.01 -27.45 7.59
N PHE A 103 -2.01 -28.18 8.05
CA PHE A 103 -1.05 -28.82 7.16
C PHE A 103 -0.66 -30.20 7.68
N ASN A 104 -0.68 -31.15 6.77
CA ASN A 104 -0.12 -32.50 6.94
C ASN A 104 0.83 -32.77 5.77
N ASP A 105 1.44 -33.96 5.71
CA ASP A 105 2.37 -34.34 4.63
C ASP A 105 1.75 -34.31 3.22
N LYS A 106 0.41 -34.40 3.12
CA LYS A 106 -0.31 -34.51 1.84
C LYS A 106 -1.10 -33.27 1.46
N ILE A 107 -1.56 -32.49 2.45
CA ILE A 107 -2.53 -31.41 2.24
C ILE A 107 -2.10 -30.20 3.05
N LYS A 108 -2.22 -29.03 2.44
CA LYS A 108 -2.09 -27.74 3.10
C LYS A 108 -3.34 -26.93 2.76
N LEU A 109 -4.09 -26.57 3.78
CA LEU A 109 -5.26 -25.71 3.65
C LEU A 109 -5.03 -24.45 4.44
N GLU A 110 -5.34 -23.33 3.82
CA GLU A 110 -5.21 -22.01 4.43
C GLU A 110 -6.52 -21.25 4.28
N LEU A 111 -7.00 -20.72 5.39
CA LEU A 111 -8.17 -19.87 5.46
C LEU A 111 -7.75 -18.50 5.95
N LEU A 112 -8.21 -17.47 5.25
CA LEU A 112 -7.89 -16.09 5.55
C LEU A 112 -9.17 -15.27 5.65
N ALA A 113 -9.31 -14.55 6.75
CA ALA A 113 -10.39 -13.61 6.97
C ALA A 113 -9.80 -12.20 7.20
N VAL A 114 -10.20 -11.25 6.38
CA VAL A 114 -9.77 -9.85 6.45
C VAL A 114 -10.99 -9.02 6.88
N PRO A 115 -11.16 -8.72 8.18
CA PRO A 115 -12.35 -8.02 8.66
C PRO A 115 -12.38 -6.53 8.27
N THR A 116 -11.24 -5.95 7.94
CA THR A 116 -11.11 -4.53 7.55
C THR A 116 -10.59 -4.43 6.14
N PHE A 117 -11.36 -3.80 5.25
CA PHE A 117 -10.92 -3.54 3.89
C PHE A 117 -9.89 -2.40 3.86
N GLU A 118 -8.72 -2.66 3.30
CA GLU A 118 -7.73 -1.65 2.92
C GLU A 118 -7.55 -1.73 1.41
N GLY A 119 -7.72 -0.60 0.72
CA GLY A 119 -7.59 -0.50 -0.74
C GLY A 119 -6.21 -0.04 -1.18
N TYR A 120 -5.92 -0.19 -2.48
CA TYR A 120 -4.72 0.38 -3.08
C TYR A 120 -4.71 1.91 -2.93
N LYS A 121 -3.57 2.47 -2.51
CA LYS A 121 -3.36 3.92 -2.51
C LYS A 121 -2.77 4.32 -3.84
N LEU A 122 -3.53 5.07 -4.63
CA LEU A 122 -3.11 5.57 -5.94
C LEU A 122 -2.58 7.00 -5.83
N PRO A 123 -1.59 7.38 -6.65
CA PRO A 123 -1.12 8.76 -6.74
C PRO A 123 -2.18 9.60 -7.47
N THR A 124 -3.21 10.03 -6.75
CA THR A 124 -4.31 10.85 -7.30
C THR A 124 -4.16 12.32 -6.94
N ASP A 125 -3.36 12.62 -5.91
CA ASP A 125 -3.07 13.99 -5.51
C ASP A 125 -2.30 14.73 -6.61
N ALA A 126 -2.81 15.89 -7.07
CA ALA A 126 -2.18 16.71 -8.10
C ALA A 126 -0.79 17.25 -7.66
N ALA A 127 -0.57 17.40 -6.36
CA ALA A 127 0.72 17.78 -5.79
C ALA A 127 1.75 16.64 -5.85
N ASN A 128 1.31 15.39 -6.00
CA ASN A 128 2.21 14.26 -6.15
C ASN A 128 2.90 14.33 -7.53
N PRO A 129 4.25 14.32 -7.59
CA PRO A 129 4.98 14.26 -8.85
C PRO A 129 4.58 13.09 -9.75
N TRP A 130 4.06 12.00 -9.18
CA TRP A 130 3.67 10.78 -9.90
C TRP A 130 2.16 10.64 -10.08
N SER A 131 1.42 11.74 -9.95
CA SER A 131 -0.01 11.74 -10.24
C SER A 131 -0.28 11.31 -11.68
N VAL A 132 -1.17 10.35 -11.85
CA VAL A 132 -1.65 9.92 -13.17
C VAL A 132 -2.81 10.79 -13.67
N LEU A 133 -3.32 11.67 -12.81
CA LEU A 133 -4.40 12.59 -13.18
C LEU A 133 -3.82 13.85 -13.84
N PRO A 134 -4.53 14.43 -14.83
CA PRO A 134 -4.17 15.72 -15.39
C PRO A 134 -4.06 16.76 -14.26
N LYS A 135 -2.93 17.45 -14.18
CA LYS A 135 -2.73 18.54 -13.20
C LYS A 135 -3.55 19.78 -13.55
N GLU A 136 -3.87 19.95 -14.82
CA GLU A 136 -4.68 21.05 -15.32
C GLU A 136 -6.03 20.53 -15.79
N THR A 137 -7.07 21.30 -15.48
CA THR A 137 -8.39 21.06 -16.07
C THR A 137 -8.31 21.46 -17.53
N PRO A 138 -8.65 20.59 -18.50
CA PRO A 138 -8.64 20.99 -19.89
C PRO A 138 -9.57 22.20 -20.07
N PRO A 139 -9.16 23.23 -20.83
CA PRO A 139 -10.00 24.39 -21.10
C PRO A 139 -11.33 23.94 -21.69
N SER A 140 -12.43 24.54 -21.24
CA SER A 140 -13.75 24.20 -21.77
C SER A 140 -13.80 24.45 -23.28
N PRO A 141 -14.38 23.55 -24.07
CA PRO A 141 -14.54 23.79 -25.50
C PRO A 141 -15.50 24.96 -25.71
N VAL A 142 -15.02 26.02 -26.36
CA VAL A 142 -15.81 27.16 -26.83
C VAL A 142 -16.07 26.96 -28.32
N TRP A 143 -17.28 27.30 -28.76
CA TRP A 143 -17.61 27.21 -30.17
C TRP A 143 -17.02 28.42 -30.92
N ASP A 144 -16.10 28.18 -31.84
CA ASP A 144 -15.63 29.20 -32.77
C ASP A 144 -16.60 29.29 -33.96
N ALA A 145 -17.36 30.38 -34.01
CA ALA A 145 -18.35 30.65 -35.04
C ALA A 145 -17.71 30.99 -36.41
N GLU A 146 -16.46 31.48 -36.43
CA GLU A 146 -15.77 31.85 -37.66
C GLU A 146 -15.14 30.63 -38.35
N GLY A 147 -14.56 29.71 -37.57
CA GLY A 147 -13.97 28.47 -38.06
C GLY A 147 -14.91 27.26 -38.10
N SER A 148 -16.14 27.37 -37.58
CA SER A 148 -17.12 26.26 -37.45
C SER A 148 -16.52 25.00 -36.80
N ARG A 149 -15.65 25.19 -35.81
CA ARG A 149 -14.92 24.12 -35.11
C ARG A 149 -14.86 24.42 -33.62
N PRO A 150 -14.77 23.39 -32.76
CA PRO A 150 -14.54 23.61 -31.34
C PRO A 150 -13.11 24.12 -31.12
N GLU A 151 -12.97 25.20 -30.34
CA GLU A 151 -11.68 25.76 -29.91
C GLU A 151 -11.58 25.71 -28.38
N ALA A 152 -10.36 25.61 -27.84
CA ALA A 152 -10.14 25.65 -26.39
C ALA A 152 -10.36 27.05 -25.83
N ALA A 153 -11.10 27.19 -24.73
CA ALA A 153 -11.21 28.47 -24.02
C ALA A 153 -9.83 29.03 -23.65
N PRO A 154 -9.57 30.34 -23.85
CA PRO A 154 -8.33 30.96 -23.38
C PRO A 154 -8.23 30.91 -21.85
N SER A 155 -7.03 30.67 -21.34
CA SER A 155 -6.74 30.40 -19.92
C SER A 155 -7.12 31.52 -18.92
N TYR A 156 -7.48 32.71 -19.41
CA TYR A 156 -7.91 33.86 -18.60
C TYR A 156 -9.43 34.02 -18.50
N ALA A 157 -10.22 33.19 -19.20
CA ALA A 157 -11.67 33.23 -19.12
C ALA A 157 -12.13 32.48 -17.86
N SER A 158 -12.26 33.21 -16.74
CA SER A 158 -12.89 32.67 -15.53
C SER A 158 -14.32 32.22 -15.82
N PRO A 159 -14.76 31.06 -15.30
CA PRO A 159 -16.16 30.65 -15.42
C PRO A 159 -17.03 31.60 -14.58
N THR A 160 -18.07 32.14 -15.20
CA THR A 160 -19.11 32.96 -14.54
C THR A 160 -20.28 32.09 -14.11
#